data_AF-A0ABD5S5N4-F1
#
_entry.id   AF-A0ABD5S5N4-F1
#
_cell.length_a   1.000
_cell.length_b   1.000
_cell.length_c   1.000
_cell.angle_alpha   90.00
_cell.angle_beta   90.00
_cell.angle_gamma   90.00
#
_symmetry.space_group_name_H-M   'P 1'
#
loop_
_entity.id
_entity.type
_entity.pdbx_description
1 polymer ?
#
loop_
_entity_poly.entity_id
_entity_poly.type
_entity_poly.pdbx_seq_one_letter_code
_entity_poly.pdbx_strand_id
1 'polypeptide(L)'
;NFVTGSGSEVGEGSTGYSAPDVTDVAVAHKGRRGSTVVVRGESVHASVPEDGINAVYRACDAVDRLRGMEFPEADVFGERLRGTMAVTGIEGGSAWNVVPDRCEVTVDERTVPGERLFLEGLEEHDGIRVQVDQDLPPMACDDEGFAELVLAAAREVHASESGGSGEA
;
A
#
# COMPACT_ATOMS: atom_id res chain seq x y z
N ASN A 1 14.69 -9.54 -12.97
CA ASN A 1 14.61 -10.93 -13.43
C ASN A 1 14.13 -11.77 -12.27
N PHE A 2 12.82 -12.00 -12.19
CA PHE A 2 12.23 -12.97 -11.27
C PHE A 2 11.88 -14.20 -12.10
N VAL A 3 12.50 -15.33 -11.80
CA VAL A 3 12.26 -16.60 -12.47
C VAL A 3 11.07 -17.25 -11.78
N THR A 4 9.98 -17.45 -12.53
CA THR A 4 8.81 -18.21 -12.08
C THR A 4 9.10 -19.70 -12.19
N GLY A 5 9.22 -20.39 -11.07
CA GLY A 5 9.35 -21.83 -10.98
C GLY A 5 8.79 -22.33 -9.65
N SER A 6 7.99 -23.38 -9.70
CA SER A 6 7.44 -24.09 -8.56
C SER A 6 8.51 -24.37 -7.49
N GLY A 7 8.38 -23.74 -6.33
CA GLY A 7 9.30 -23.92 -5.20
C GLY A 7 9.51 -22.61 -4.46
N SER A 8 8.89 -22.50 -3.28
CA SER A 8 9.26 -21.63 -2.14
C SER A 8 9.79 -20.23 -2.49
N GLU A 9 8.93 -19.23 -2.40
CA GLU A 9 9.34 -17.83 -2.48
C GLU A 9 9.93 -17.37 -1.13
N VAL A 10 11.27 -17.29 -1.06
CA VAL A 10 11.96 -16.48 -0.03
C VAL A 10 12.09 -15.07 -0.62
N GLY A 11 11.18 -14.18 -0.24
CA GLY A 11 11.15 -12.81 -0.74
C GLY A 11 12.15 -11.91 -0.02
N GLU A 12 13.17 -11.40 -0.73
CA GLU A 12 14.01 -10.30 -0.26
C GLU A 12 13.29 -8.97 -0.53
N GLY A 13 12.58 -8.44 0.47
CA GLY A 13 11.70 -7.27 0.29
C GLY A 13 11.44 -6.48 1.57
N SER A 14 12.15 -5.35 1.71
CA SER A 14 12.16 -4.37 2.80
C SER A 14 13.21 -4.61 3.91
N THR A 15 13.75 -3.50 4.43
CA THR A 15 14.97 -3.39 5.22
C THR A 15 14.99 -4.31 6.45
N GLY A 16 15.96 -5.23 6.54
CA GLY A 16 16.29 -5.91 7.80
C GLY A 16 16.54 -7.42 7.75
N TYR A 17 16.17 -8.13 6.68
CA TYR A 17 16.23 -9.61 6.62
C TYR A 17 17.64 -10.22 6.67
N SER A 18 18.68 -9.42 6.43
CA SER A 18 20.04 -9.91 6.14
C SER A 18 21.08 -9.27 7.06
N ALA A 19 20.80 -9.22 8.36
CA ALA A 19 21.82 -8.89 9.36
C ALA A 19 22.58 -10.15 9.80
N PRO A 20 23.84 -10.03 10.29
CA PRO A 20 24.51 -11.15 10.94
C PRO A 20 23.62 -11.73 12.04
N ASP A 21 23.53 -13.07 12.10
CA ASP A 21 22.75 -13.81 13.10
C ASP A 21 21.22 -13.55 13.04
N VAL A 22 20.70 -13.12 11.88
CA VAL A 22 19.26 -12.99 11.60
C VAL A 22 18.89 -13.89 10.43
N THR A 23 18.00 -14.86 10.68
CA THR A 23 17.38 -15.70 9.63
C THR A 23 15.87 -15.53 9.71
N ASP A 24 15.30 -14.65 8.90
CA ASP A 24 13.85 -14.46 8.85
C ASP A 24 13.23 -15.19 7.65
N VAL A 25 12.18 -15.97 7.91
CA VAL A 25 11.40 -16.65 6.88
C VAL A 25 10.07 -15.94 6.73
N ALA A 26 9.81 -15.41 5.53
CA ALA A 26 8.54 -14.79 5.20
C ALA A 26 7.63 -15.79 4.46
N VAL A 27 6.48 -16.11 5.05
CA VAL A 27 5.42 -16.91 4.40
C VAL A 27 4.36 -16.03 3.71
N ALA A 28 4.46 -14.71 3.88
CA ALA A 28 3.61 -13.72 3.22
C ALA A 28 4.32 -12.36 3.14
N HIS A 29 3.96 -11.55 2.14
CA HIS A 29 4.48 -10.20 1.96
C HIS A 29 3.41 -9.27 1.37
N LYS A 30 3.39 -8.00 1.81
CA LYS A 30 2.44 -6.99 1.32
C LYS A 30 2.69 -6.68 -0.16
N GLY A 31 1.62 -6.43 -0.89
CA GLY A 31 1.72 -5.89 -2.24
C GLY A 31 1.94 -4.38 -2.23
N ARG A 32 1.95 -3.79 -3.42
CA ARG A 32 1.99 -2.35 -3.62
C ARG A 32 1.09 -1.96 -4.78
N ARG A 33 0.09 -1.11 -4.52
CA ARG A 33 -0.73 -0.48 -5.55
C ARG A 33 -0.49 1.03 -5.54
N GLY A 34 0.11 1.55 -6.59
CA GLY A 34 0.30 2.99 -6.81
C GLY A 34 -0.83 3.51 -7.69
N SER A 35 -1.54 4.54 -7.24
CA SER A 35 -2.68 5.11 -7.98
C SER A 35 -2.64 6.64 -8.00
N THR A 36 -3.19 7.21 -9.06
CA THR A 36 -3.45 8.65 -9.18
C THR A 36 -4.95 8.90 -9.18
N VAL A 37 -5.42 9.67 -8.21
CA VAL A 37 -6.80 10.17 -8.17
C VAL A 37 -6.84 11.50 -8.90
N VAL A 38 -7.47 11.52 -10.07
CA VAL A 38 -7.66 12.72 -10.89
C VAL A 38 -9.00 13.34 -10.54
N VAL A 39 -8.97 14.58 -10.06
CA VAL A 39 -10.13 15.37 -9.69
C VAL A 39 -10.30 16.51 -10.67
N ARG A 40 -11.51 16.65 -11.22
CA ARG A 40 -11.91 17.70 -12.15
C ARG A 40 -12.88 18.68 -11.52
N GLY A 41 -12.75 19.93 -11.96
CA GLY A 41 -13.60 21.05 -11.63
C GLY A 41 -13.87 21.91 -12.87
N GLU A 42 -14.09 23.19 -12.65
CA GLU A 42 -14.46 24.16 -13.68
C GLU A 42 -13.77 25.49 -13.38
N SER A 43 -13.01 25.98 -14.35
CA SER A 43 -12.14 27.13 -14.17
C SER A 43 -12.89 28.44 -14.36
N VAL A 44 -12.75 29.34 -13.39
CA VAL A 44 -13.26 30.71 -13.42
C VAL A 44 -12.24 31.67 -12.80
N HIS A 45 -12.44 32.98 -13.00
CA HIS A 45 -11.63 33.97 -12.32
C HIS A 45 -11.85 33.90 -10.80
N ALA A 46 -10.78 34.00 -10.00
CA ALA A 46 -10.86 33.80 -8.55
C ALA A 46 -11.70 34.85 -7.79
N SER A 47 -12.19 35.90 -8.46
CA SER A 47 -13.11 36.88 -7.87
C SER A 47 -14.58 36.44 -7.88
N VAL A 48 -14.91 35.38 -8.62
CA VAL A 48 -16.27 34.81 -8.72
C VAL A 48 -16.20 33.28 -8.55
N PRO A 49 -15.61 32.78 -7.45
CA PRO A 49 -15.36 31.35 -7.28
C PRO A 49 -16.62 30.48 -7.31
N GLU A 50 -17.78 31.04 -6.97
CA GLU A 50 -19.09 30.40 -7.02
C GLU A 50 -19.59 30.06 -8.43
N ASP A 51 -19.05 30.68 -9.47
CA ASP A 51 -19.40 30.40 -10.88
C ASP A 51 -18.66 29.17 -11.43
N GLY A 52 -17.74 28.60 -10.65
CA GLY A 52 -16.94 27.45 -11.04
C GLY A 52 -16.88 26.38 -9.96
N ILE A 53 -15.96 25.46 -10.15
CA ILE A 53 -15.79 24.31 -9.28
C ILE A 53 -14.31 24.15 -9.00
N ASN A 54 -13.92 24.32 -7.74
CA ASN A 54 -12.52 24.22 -7.35
C ASN A 54 -12.09 22.75 -7.20
N ALA A 55 -11.28 22.26 -8.14
CA ALA A 55 -10.76 20.90 -8.12
C ALA A 55 -9.83 20.62 -6.93
N VAL A 56 -9.12 21.62 -6.40
CA VAL A 56 -8.27 21.45 -5.21
C VAL A 56 -9.13 21.20 -3.97
N TYR A 57 -10.24 21.91 -3.79
CA TYR A 57 -11.14 21.68 -2.66
C TYR A 57 -11.76 20.29 -2.71
N ARG A 58 -12.22 19.86 -3.89
CA ARG A 58 -12.70 18.48 -4.09
C ARG A 58 -11.62 17.43 -3.82
N ALA A 59 -10.37 17.72 -4.20
CA ALA A 59 -9.25 16.83 -3.91
C ALA A 59 -8.97 16.75 -2.40
N CYS A 60 -9.10 17.84 -1.66
CA CYS A 60 -9.03 17.83 -0.20
C CYS A 60 -10.13 16.92 0.41
N ASP A 61 -11.37 17.04 -0.07
CA ASP A 61 -12.47 16.17 0.38
C ASP A 61 -12.19 14.68 0.10
N ALA A 62 -11.61 14.38 -1.08
CA ALA A 62 -11.19 13.03 -1.43
C ALA A 62 -10.07 12.52 -0.52
N VAL A 63 -9.08 13.37 -0.21
CA VAL A 63 -8.00 13.05 0.74
C VAL A 63 -8.53 12.78 2.15
N ASP A 64 -9.52 13.53 2.61
CA ASP A 64 -10.11 13.32 3.93
C ASP A 64 -10.88 11.99 4.00
N ARG A 65 -11.54 11.60 2.91
CA ARG A 65 -12.14 10.25 2.82
C ARG A 65 -11.10 9.14 2.79
N LEU A 66 -10.04 9.31 2.02
CA LEU A 66 -8.91 8.38 1.98
C LEU A 66 -8.34 8.17 3.39
N ARG A 67 -8.14 9.26 4.16
CA ARG A 67 -7.67 9.19 5.56
C ARG A 67 -8.60 8.42 6.50
N GLY A 68 -9.90 8.42 6.21
CA GLY A 68 -10.92 7.72 7.00
C GLY A 68 -11.11 6.25 6.63
N MET A 69 -10.39 5.72 5.63
CA MET A 69 -10.56 4.33 5.20
C MET A 69 -10.01 3.35 6.24
N GLU A 70 -10.77 2.28 6.48
CA GLU A 70 -10.29 1.14 7.26
C GLU A 70 -9.41 0.24 6.40
N PHE A 71 -8.30 -0.22 6.98
CA PHE A 71 -7.34 -1.04 6.26
C PHE A 71 -7.68 -2.53 6.40
N PRO A 72 -7.62 -3.31 5.31
CA PRO A 72 -7.83 -4.75 5.38
C PRO A 72 -6.70 -5.42 6.18
N GLU A 73 -7.04 -6.53 6.81
CA GLU A 73 -6.09 -7.41 7.50
C GLU A 73 -6.17 -8.81 6.91
N ALA A 74 -5.03 -9.50 6.87
CA ALA A 74 -4.93 -10.89 6.44
C ALA A 74 -4.10 -11.67 7.47
N ASP A 75 -4.48 -12.92 7.69
CA ASP A 75 -3.70 -13.88 8.47
C ASP A 75 -3.27 -15.00 7.52
N VAL A 76 -1.95 -15.21 7.41
CA VAL A 76 -1.36 -16.27 6.58
C VAL A 76 -0.52 -17.15 7.48
N PHE A 77 -1.06 -18.32 7.83
CA PHE A 77 -0.40 -19.29 8.72
C PHE A 77 0.06 -18.69 10.06
N GLY A 78 -0.73 -17.78 10.64
CA GLY A 78 -0.42 -17.10 11.90
C GLY A 78 0.36 -15.80 11.75
N GLU A 79 0.83 -15.47 10.54
CA GLU A 79 1.46 -14.19 10.25
C GLU A 79 0.40 -13.16 9.84
N ARG A 80 0.24 -12.12 10.66
CA ARG A 80 -0.76 -11.06 10.44
C ARG A 80 -0.19 -9.91 9.62
N LEU A 81 -0.81 -9.64 8.48
CA LEU A 81 -0.52 -8.50 7.64
C LEU A 81 -1.66 -7.50 7.73
N ARG A 82 -1.33 -6.23 7.98
CA ARG A 82 -2.28 -5.12 7.89
C ARG A 82 -1.96 -4.24 6.69
N GLY A 83 -2.94 -4.01 5.82
CA GLY A 83 -2.81 -3.06 4.72
C GLY A 83 -2.56 -1.65 5.24
N THR A 84 -2.00 -0.79 4.40
CA THR A 84 -1.83 0.63 4.74
C THR A 84 -1.97 1.46 3.48
N MET A 85 -2.28 2.74 3.61
CA MET A 85 -2.21 3.65 2.47
C MET A 85 -1.74 5.03 2.92
N ALA A 86 -1.03 5.70 2.03
CA ALA A 86 -0.57 7.07 2.20
C ALA A 86 -0.83 7.89 0.94
N VAL A 87 -1.31 9.12 1.12
CA VAL A 87 -1.22 10.15 0.09
C VAL A 87 0.22 10.66 0.07
N THR A 88 0.88 10.52 -1.07
CA THR A 88 2.32 10.82 -1.24
C THR A 88 2.58 12.05 -2.10
N GLY A 89 1.56 12.54 -2.81
CA GLY A 89 1.64 13.72 -3.66
C GLY A 89 0.28 14.35 -3.86
N ILE A 90 0.27 15.68 -4.06
CA ILE A 90 -0.91 16.44 -4.47
C ILE A 90 -0.47 17.61 -5.35
N GLU A 91 -1.04 17.72 -6.54
CA GLU A 91 -0.68 18.75 -7.52
C GLU A 91 -1.95 19.34 -8.13
N GLY A 92 -2.11 20.66 -8.10
CA GLY A 92 -3.31 21.32 -8.62
C GLY A 92 -3.16 22.83 -8.73
N GLY A 93 -3.90 23.41 -9.67
CA GLY A 93 -3.83 24.84 -10.00
C GLY A 93 -2.70 25.20 -10.96
N SER A 94 -2.87 26.36 -11.60
CA SER A 94 -1.95 26.86 -12.64
C SER A 94 -1.58 28.33 -12.47
N ALA A 95 -2.44 29.12 -11.81
CA ALA A 95 -2.22 30.53 -11.51
C ALA A 95 -2.94 30.92 -10.21
N TRP A 96 -2.47 31.98 -9.56
CA TRP A 96 -2.98 32.43 -8.24
C TRP A 96 -4.37 33.09 -8.31
N ASN A 97 -4.79 33.56 -9.49
CA ASN A 97 -6.05 34.27 -9.71
C ASN A 97 -7.08 33.44 -10.53
N VAL A 98 -6.88 32.13 -10.63
CA VAL A 98 -7.72 31.21 -11.39
C VAL A 98 -8.17 30.07 -10.50
N VAL A 99 -9.47 29.76 -10.50
CA VAL A 99 -10.00 28.56 -9.84
C VAL A 99 -9.49 27.32 -10.58
N PRO A 100 -8.81 26.38 -9.91
CA PRO A 100 -8.30 25.17 -10.56
C PRO A 100 -9.43 24.27 -11.07
N ASP A 101 -9.36 23.87 -12.34
CA ASP A 101 -10.23 22.87 -12.95
C ASP A 101 -9.68 21.44 -12.84
N ARG A 102 -8.46 21.28 -12.33
CA ARG A 102 -7.81 19.98 -12.20
C ARG A 102 -6.88 19.90 -11.00
N CYS A 103 -6.93 18.77 -10.31
CA CYS A 103 -6.00 18.39 -9.25
C CYS A 103 -5.74 16.87 -9.31
N GLU A 104 -4.51 16.45 -9.07
CA GLU A 104 -4.09 15.05 -8.96
C GLU A 104 -3.63 14.75 -7.54
N VAL A 105 -3.99 13.57 -7.03
CA VAL A 105 -3.55 13.06 -5.74
C VAL A 105 -2.88 11.70 -5.96
N THR A 106 -1.61 11.58 -5.58
CA THR A 106 -0.85 10.32 -5.66
C THR A 106 -1.04 9.51 -4.39
N VAL A 107 -1.40 8.24 -4.54
CA VAL A 107 -1.72 7.31 -3.46
C VAL A 107 -0.82 6.08 -3.54
N ASP A 108 -0.11 5.78 -2.45
CA ASP A 108 0.66 4.54 -2.25
C ASP A 108 -0.10 3.63 -1.29
N GLU A 109 -0.61 2.51 -1.79
CA GLU A 109 -1.28 1.49 -0.99
C GLU A 109 -0.39 0.26 -0.83
N ARG A 110 -0.28 -0.24 0.40
CA ARG A 110 0.26 -1.56 0.72
C ARG A 110 -0.88 -2.52 0.92
N THR A 111 -1.02 -3.45 -0.02
CA THR A 111 -2.12 -4.42 -0.06
C THR A 111 -1.76 -5.69 0.69
N VAL A 112 -2.78 -6.42 1.12
CA VAL A 112 -2.66 -7.73 1.78
C VAL A 112 -3.39 -8.79 0.95
N PRO A 113 -3.07 -10.08 1.12
CA PRO A 113 -3.81 -11.15 0.44
C PRO A 113 -5.32 -11.09 0.72
N GLY A 114 -6.13 -11.46 -0.27
CA GLY A 114 -7.60 -11.52 -0.15
C GLY A 114 -8.29 -10.19 -0.44
N GLU A 115 -8.06 -9.16 0.38
CA GLU A 115 -8.81 -7.90 0.33
C GLU A 115 -7.93 -6.67 0.02
N ARG A 116 -8.53 -5.64 -0.59
CA ARG A 116 -7.89 -4.37 -0.93
C ARG A 116 -8.75 -3.19 -0.52
N LEU A 117 -8.14 -2.01 -0.40
CA LEU A 117 -8.92 -0.79 -0.22
C LEU A 117 -9.83 -0.57 -1.43
N PHE A 118 -11.08 -0.20 -1.14
CA PHE A 118 -12.06 0.12 -2.17
C PHE A 118 -11.90 1.58 -2.62
N LEU A 119 -10.80 1.87 -3.32
CA LEU A 119 -10.52 3.20 -3.87
C LEU A 119 -11.55 3.62 -4.93
N GLU A 120 -12.17 2.64 -5.61
CA GLU A 120 -13.23 2.84 -6.60
C GLU A 120 -14.46 3.57 -6.03
N GLY A 121 -14.71 3.46 -4.71
CA GLY A 121 -15.77 4.22 -4.04
C GLY A 121 -15.59 5.74 -4.11
N LEU A 122 -14.38 6.24 -4.42
CA LEU A 122 -14.16 7.67 -4.68
C LEU A 122 -14.78 8.13 -6.01
N GLU A 123 -14.93 7.23 -6.98
CA GLU A 123 -15.46 7.54 -8.32
C GLU A 123 -16.98 7.78 -8.32
N GLU A 124 -17.67 7.49 -7.21
CA GLU A 124 -19.09 7.82 -7.03
C GLU A 124 -19.36 9.34 -7.07
N HIS A 125 -18.31 10.16 -6.98
CA HIS A 125 -18.42 11.61 -7.02
C HIS A 125 -18.08 12.18 -8.39
N ASP A 126 -18.98 13.01 -8.91
CA ASP A 126 -18.82 13.67 -10.20
C ASP A 126 -17.46 14.38 -10.34
N GLY A 127 -16.72 13.99 -11.38
CA GLY A 127 -15.42 14.57 -11.71
C GLY A 127 -14.23 13.92 -11.03
N ILE A 128 -14.41 12.84 -10.25
CA ILE A 128 -13.30 12.04 -9.71
C ILE A 128 -13.10 10.79 -10.57
N ARG A 129 -11.84 10.48 -10.88
CA ARG A 129 -11.42 9.23 -11.53
C ARG A 129 -10.18 8.69 -10.83
N VAL A 130 -10.14 7.40 -10.59
CA VAL A 130 -8.95 6.70 -10.08
C VAL A 130 -8.24 6.04 -11.25
N GLN A 131 -6.93 6.24 -11.35
CA GLN A 131 -6.06 5.57 -12.30
C GLN A 131 -5.05 4.73 -11.51
N VAL A 132 -4.98 3.43 -11.77
CA VAL A 132 -3.94 2.57 -11.21
C VAL A 132 -2.71 2.65 -12.11
N ASP A 133 -1.61 3.16 -11.56
CA ASP A 133 -0.34 3.35 -12.27
C ASP A 133 0.57 2.13 -12.13
N GLN A 134 0.48 1.43 -11.00
CA GLN A 134 1.20 0.19 -10.72
C GLN A 134 0.38 -0.70 -9.79
N ASP A 135 0.34 -2.01 -10.09
CA ASP A 135 -0.21 -3.02 -9.17
C ASP A 135 0.75 -4.20 -9.07
N LEU A 136 1.42 -4.30 -7.93
CA LEU A 136 2.23 -5.43 -7.52
C LEU A 136 1.41 -6.20 -6.47
N PRO A 137 0.92 -7.40 -6.78
CA PRO A 137 0.08 -8.15 -5.85
C PRO A 137 0.87 -8.55 -4.59
N PRO A 138 0.19 -8.74 -3.46
CA PRO A 138 0.78 -9.37 -2.29
C PRO A 138 1.16 -10.82 -2.60
N MET A 139 2.11 -11.35 -1.83
CA MET A 139 2.53 -12.75 -1.90
C MET A 139 2.07 -13.47 -0.64
N ALA A 140 1.66 -14.72 -0.79
CA ALA A 140 1.30 -15.60 0.32
C ALA A 140 1.64 -17.04 -0.08
N CYS A 141 2.24 -17.78 0.83
CA CYS A 141 2.40 -19.21 0.70
C CYS A 141 1.01 -19.87 0.70
N ASP A 142 0.84 -20.87 -0.16
CA ASP A 142 -0.40 -21.63 -0.33
C ASP A 142 -0.30 -23.07 0.20
N ASP A 143 0.87 -23.48 0.70
CA ASP A 143 1.15 -24.79 1.25
C ASP A 143 1.40 -24.70 2.77
N GLU A 144 0.41 -25.13 3.54
CA GLU A 144 0.44 -25.12 5.01
C GLU A 144 1.58 -25.98 5.56
N GLY A 145 1.81 -27.17 5.00
CA GLY A 145 2.85 -28.08 5.47
C GLY A 145 4.25 -27.52 5.22
N PHE A 146 4.44 -26.88 4.07
CA PHE A 146 5.68 -26.16 3.77
C PHE A 146 5.87 -24.98 4.73
N ALA A 147 4.84 -24.15 4.92
CA ALA A 147 4.89 -22.98 5.81
C ALA A 147 5.20 -23.38 7.26
N GLU A 148 4.52 -24.39 7.80
CA GLU A 148 4.78 -24.91 9.14
C GLU A 148 6.23 -25.41 9.28
N LEU A 149 6.71 -26.17 8.30
CA LEU A 149 8.07 -26.72 8.31
C LEU A 149 9.13 -25.60 8.36
N VAL A 150 9.03 -24.60 7.47
CA VAL A 150 10.04 -23.54 7.40
C VAL A 150 10.00 -22.61 8.60
N LEU A 151 8.79 -22.30 9.11
CA LEU A 151 8.63 -21.50 10.33
C LEU A 151 9.15 -22.23 11.57
N ALA A 152 8.90 -23.55 11.68
CA ALA A 152 9.44 -24.35 12.78
C ALA A 152 10.98 -24.41 12.74
N ALA A 153 11.55 -24.63 11.55
CA ALA A 153 13.01 -24.66 11.37
C ALA A 153 13.66 -23.32 11.75
N ALA A 154 13.07 -22.19 11.34
CA ALA A 154 13.56 -20.86 11.70
C ALA A 154 13.57 -20.64 13.22
N ARG A 155 12.47 -21.02 13.90
CA ARG A 155 12.35 -20.91 15.37
C ARG A 155 13.38 -21.76 16.10
N GLU A 156 13.67 -22.97 15.61
CA GLU A 156 14.68 -23.85 16.20
C GLU A 156 16.08 -23.23 16.14
N VAL A 157 16.46 -22.67 14.99
CA VAL A 157 17.75 -21.99 14.81
C VAL A 157 17.90 -20.83 15.79
N HIS A 158 16.90 -19.93 15.87
CA HIS A 158 16.95 -18.78 16.79
C HIS A 158 16.95 -19.18 18.28
N ALA A 159 16.26 -20.26 18.64
CA ALA A 159 16.27 -20.77 20.00
C ALA A 159 17.66 -21.31 20.41
N SER A 160 18.39 -21.90 19.46
CA SER A 160 19.74 -22.43 19.69
C SER A 160 20.80 -21.34 19.88
N GLU A 161 20.65 -20.19 19.21
CA GLU A 161 21.58 -19.05 19.32
C GLU A 161 21.38 -18.26 20.63
N SER A 162 20.14 -18.19 21.12
CA SER A 162 19.79 -17.51 22.38
C SER A 162 20.32 -18.23 23.64
N GLY A 163 20.72 -19.50 23.51
CA GLY A 163 21.26 -20.32 24.61
C GLY A 163 22.77 -20.22 24.81
N GLY A 164 23.50 -19.48 23.97
CA GLY A 164 24.97 -19.46 23.94
C GLY A 164 25.65 -18.31 24.70
N SER A 165 24.94 -17.30 25.18
CA SER A 165 25.55 -16.11 25.82
C SER A 165 25.63 -16.20 27.35
N GLY A 166 25.76 -17.41 27.89
CA GLY A 166 25.66 -17.69 29.31
C GLY A 166 26.74 -18.62 29.85
N GLU A 167 27.98 -18.54 29.38
CA GLU A 167 29.13 -19.09 30.12
C GLU A 167 30.47 -18.50 29.64
N ALA A 168 31.28 -18.08 30.63
CA ALA A 168 32.68 -17.61 30.63
C ALA A 168 32.95 -16.10 30.42
#